data_AF-B8MJP2-F1
#
_entry.id   AF-B8MJP2-F1
#
_cell.length_a   1.000
_cell.length_b   1.000
_cell.length_c   1.000
_cell.angle_alpha   90.00
_cell.angle_beta   90.00
_cell.angle_gamma   90.00
#
_symmetry.space_group_name_H-M   'P 1'
#
loop_
_entity.id
_entity.type
_entity.pdbx_description
1 polymer ?
#
loop_
_entity_poly.entity_id
_entity_poly.type
_entity_poly.pdbx_seq_one_letter_code
_entity_poly.pdbx_strand_id
1 'polypeptide(L)'
;MQRLVDFLLSRQLPPRPAPTPVTITGIRFPADGSKAQLVSLTTTTDDVRDGLDGSWGHVPDLREFWKTARAWQWRDIETFRLENQPISNCNGFYVLFYSFDLESLPENRNFPKAIFGRERAFAGDAFVVKLKGNEIGHDMGDDGWAAWDNFWQYDL
;
A
#
# COMPACT_ATOMS: atom_id res chain seq x y z
N MET A 1 -16.66 -40.12 25.32
CA MET A 1 -16.76 -39.35 24.05
C MET A 1 -16.36 -37.89 24.27
N GLN A 2 -15.18 -37.61 24.85
CA GLN A 2 -14.72 -36.23 25.10
C GLN A 2 -13.36 -35.91 24.44
N ARG A 3 -12.70 -36.90 23.81
CA ARG A 3 -11.34 -36.73 23.25
C ARG A 3 -11.30 -36.51 21.73
N LEU A 4 -12.46 -36.48 21.07
CA LEU A 4 -12.53 -36.30 19.61
C LEU A 4 -12.83 -34.85 19.20
N VAL A 5 -13.28 -34.00 20.12
CA VAL A 5 -13.68 -32.61 19.83
C VAL A 5 -12.48 -31.66 19.91
N ASP A 6 -11.53 -31.93 20.81
CA ASP A 6 -10.31 -31.12 20.97
C ASP A 6 -9.36 -31.24 19.76
N PHE A 7 -9.39 -32.35 19.04
CA PHE A 7 -8.54 -32.55 17.86
C PHE A 7 -9.02 -31.78 16.61
N LEU A 8 -10.27 -31.29 16.63
CA LEU A 8 -10.87 -30.56 15.51
C LEU A 8 -10.79 -29.04 15.67
N LEU A 9 -10.42 -28.51 16.84
CA LEU A 9 -10.45 -27.06 17.13
C LEU A 9 -9.09 -26.39 17.38
N SER A 10 -7.97 -27.13 17.35
CA SER A 10 -6.64 -26.54 17.57
C SER A 10 -5.61 -26.91 16.50
N ARG A 11 -6.01 -26.94 15.23
CA ARG A 11 -5.04 -26.56 14.18
C ARG A 11 -4.89 -25.05 14.22
N GLN A 12 -4.25 -24.53 15.27
CA GLN A 12 -3.58 -23.25 15.15
C GLN A 12 -2.60 -23.43 14.00
N LEU A 13 -2.94 -22.86 12.84
CA LEU A 13 -1.96 -22.69 11.79
C LEU A 13 -0.75 -22.03 12.45
N PRO A 14 0.48 -22.52 12.18
CA PRO A 14 1.67 -21.87 12.71
C PRO A 14 1.56 -20.36 12.43
N PRO A 15 1.94 -19.50 13.38
CA PRO A 15 1.88 -18.06 13.17
C PRO A 15 2.61 -17.74 11.87
N ARG A 16 1.93 -17.02 10.96
CA ARG A 16 2.54 -16.64 9.69
C ARG A 16 3.82 -15.86 10.01
N PRO A 17 4.97 -16.19 9.39
CA PRO A 17 6.22 -15.48 9.66
C PRO A 17 6.01 -13.98 9.42
N ALA A 18 6.72 -13.13 10.17
CA ALA A 18 6.68 -11.70 9.95
C ALA A 18 7.19 -11.40 8.52
N PRO A 19 6.56 -10.45 7.80
CA PRO A 19 7.04 -10.06 6.48
C PRO A 19 8.45 -9.48 6.56
N THR A 20 9.24 -9.72 5.52
CA THR A 20 10.56 -9.10 5.42
C THR A 20 10.41 -7.70 4.82
N PRO A 21 10.94 -6.63 5.45
CA PRO A 21 10.95 -5.31 4.86
C PRO A 21 11.63 -5.31 3.48
N VAL A 22 10.91 -4.80 2.49
CA VAL A 22 11.41 -4.57 1.12
C VAL A 22 11.41 -3.09 0.79
N THR A 23 12.37 -2.67 -0.03
CA THR A 23 12.41 -1.32 -0.61
C THR A 23 11.81 -1.35 -2.01
N ILE A 24 10.86 -0.47 -2.26
CA ILE A 24 10.19 -0.33 -3.55
C ILE A 24 10.21 1.10 -4.06
N THR A 25 10.08 1.25 -5.37
CA THR A 25 9.80 2.54 -5.98
C THR A 25 8.30 2.79 -5.99
N GLY A 26 7.86 3.88 -5.37
CA GLY A 26 6.50 4.40 -5.44
C GLY A 26 6.43 5.73 -6.18
N ILE A 27 5.21 6.20 -6.47
CA ILE A 27 4.94 7.54 -6.96
C ILE A 27 4.37 8.38 -5.81
N ARG A 28 5.04 9.47 -5.47
CA ARG A 28 4.55 10.50 -4.55
C ARG A 28 3.84 11.59 -5.34
N PHE A 29 2.67 11.99 -4.87
CA PHE A 29 1.90 13.15 -5.31
C PHE A 29 1.93 14.20 -4.19
N PRO A 30 2.85 15.18 -4.27
CA PRO A 30 3.05 16.14 -3.20
C PRO A 30 1.84 17.07 -2.99
N ALA A 31 1.53 17.38 -1.74
CA ALA A 31 0.46 18.30 -1.37
C ALA A 31 0.76 19.77 -1.74
N ASP A 32 2.03 20.12 -1.91
CA ASP A 32 2.46 21.47 -2.32
C ASP A 32 2.17 21.79 -3.80
N GLY A 33 1.57 20.86 -4.55
CA GLY A 33 1.23 21.02 -5.96
C GLY A 33 2.42 20.85 -6.91
N SER A 34 3.60 20.49 -6.41
CA SER A 34 4.72 20.13 -7.26
C SER A 34 4.45 18.85 -8.05
N LYS A 35 5.26 18.60 -9.09
CA LYS A 35 5.07 17.42 -9.97
C LYS A 35 5.21 16.13 -9.17
N ALA A 36 4.48 15.10 -9.60
CA ALA A 36 4.64 13.76 -9.06
C ALA A 36 6.10 13.28 -9.19
N GLN A 37 6.58 12.57 -8.18
CA GLN A 37 7.98 12.16 -8.04
C GLN A 37 8.06 10.68 -7.77
N LEU A 38 9.09 10.02 -8.30
CA LEU A 38 9.41 8.67 -7.89
C LEU A 38 10.21 8.72 -6.59
N VAL A 39 9.81 7.89 -5.64
CA VAL A 39 10.40 7.83 -4.31
C VAL A 39 10.71 6.39 -3.94
N SER A 40 11.83 6.19 -3.24
CA SER A 40 12.19 4.90 -2.67
C SER A 40 11.52 4.76 -1.31
N LEU A 41 10.71 3.73 -1.12
CA LEU A 41 9.91 3.49 0.08
C LEU A 41 10.26 2.13 0.66
N THR A 42 10.71 2.11 1.91
CA THR A 42 10.91 0.86 2.64
C THR A 42 9.63 0.47 3.35
N THR A 43 9.23 -0.78 3.25
CA THR A 43 8.00 -1.26 3.89
C THR A 43 8.20 -1.49 5.39
N THR A 44 7.13 -1.36 6.16
CA THR A 44 7.08 -1.55 7.60
C THR A 44 5.92 -2.48 7.99
N THR A 45 6.04 -3.12 9.14
CA THR A 45 4.99 -3.91 9.79
C THR A 45 4.38 -3.19 10.99
N ASP A 46 4.95 -2.03 11.36
CA ASP A 46 4.54 -1.23 12.50
C ASP A 46 3.11 -0.70 12.33
N ASP A 47 2.23 -1.01 13.28
CA ASP A 47 0.82 -0.61 13.28
C ASP A 47 0.03 -1.06 12.03
N VAL A 48 0.48 -2.09 11.32
CA VAL A 48 -0.17 -2.63 10.11
C VAL A 48 -1.16 -3.73 10.44
N ARG A 49 -0.77 -4.68 11.30
CA ARG A 49 -1.52 -5.94 11.53
C ARG A 49 -3.00 -5.71 11.89
N ASP A 50 -3.26 -4.68 12.68
CA ASP A 50 -4.58 -4.40 13.24
C ASP A 50 -5.30 -3.27 12.46
N GLY A 51 -4.71 -2.78 11.36
CA GLY A 51 -5.25 -1.74 10.47
C GLY A 51 -5.96 -2.28 9.22
N LEU A 52 -6.52 -1.37 8.40
CA LEU A 52 -7.20 -1.69 7.13
C LEU A 52 -6.28 -2.39 6.12
N ASP A 53 -4.99 -2.12 6.23
CA ASP A 53 -3.91 -2.66 5.42
C ASP A 53 -3.27 -3.94 6.02
N GLY A 54 -3.82 -4.47 7.12
CA GLY A 54 -3.32 -5.66 7.79
C GLY A 54 -3.27 -6.91 6.90
N SER A 55 -4.14 -6.98 5.90
CA SER A 55 -4.16 -8.08 4.92
C SER A 55 -2.89 -8.18 4.05
N TRP A 56 -2.12 -7.09 3.94
CA TRP A 56 -0.87 -7.06 3.19
C TRP A 56 0.36 -7.40 4.04
N GLY A 57 0.23 -7.38 5.37
CA GLY A 57 1.30 -7.72 6.32
C GLY A 57 2.34 -6.62 6.51
N HIS A 58 2.79 -6.01 5.41
CA HIS A 58 3.68 -4.86 5.40
C HIS A 58 3.26 -3.87 4.31
N VAL A 59 3.46 -2.59 4.56
CA VAL A 59 3.11 -1.50 3.65
C VAL A 59 4.24 -0.49 3.58
N PRO A 60 4.29 0.39 2.56
CA PRO A 60 5.28 1.47 2.51
C PRO A 60 5.26 2.31 3.79
N ASP A 61 6.42 2.55 4.38
CA ASP A 61 6.55 3.46 5.52
C ASP A 61 6.48 4.92 5.03
N LEU A 62 5.42 5.62 5.41
CA LEU A 62 5.15 6.99 4.96
C LEU A 62 5.39 8.03 6.07
N ARG A 63 5.87 7.58 7.24
CA ARG A 63 5.99 8.41 8.45
C ARG A 63 6.97 9.57 8.25
N GLU A 64 8.00 9.40 7.42
CA GLU A 64 8.96 10.47 7.09
C GLU A 64 8.34 11.62 6.29
N PHE A 65 7.29 11.34 5.52
CA PHE A 65 6.60 12.34 4.68
C PHE A 65 5.50 13.05 5.44
N TRP A 66 4.67 12.31 6.17
CA TRP A 66 3.57 12.89 6.94
C TRP A 66 4.02 13.52 8.27
N LYS A 67 5.16 13.10 8.83
CA LYS A 67 5.83 13.71 9.99
C LYS A 67 5.02 13.77 11.29
N THR A 68 3.79 13.27 11.31
CA THR A 68 2.95 13.17 12.51
C THR A 68 2.46 11.75 12.70
N ALA A 69 2.44 11.29 13.96
CA ALA A 69 1.92 9.95 14.30
C ALA A 69 0.43 9.82 13.98
N ARG A 70 -0.33 10.91 14.16
CA ARG A 70 -1.77 10.94 13.87
C ARG A 70 -2.04 10.72 12.39
N ALA A 71 -1.29 11.35 11.50
CA ALA A 71 -1.45 11.14 10.06
C ALA A 71 -1.22 9.68 9.64
N TRP A 72 -0.25 9.00 10.25
CA TRP A 72 0.00 7.57 10.05
C TRP A 72 -1.15 6.69 10.57
N GLN A 73 -1.71 7.03 11.74
CA GLN A 73 -2.84 6.31 12.32
C GLN A 73 -4.14 6.52 11.54
N TRP A 74 -4.29 7.69 10.91
CA TRP A 74 -5.45 8.08 10.10
C TRP A 74 -5.22 7.84 8.60
N ARG A 75 -4.32 6.91 8.28
CA ARG A 75 -4.08 6.48 6.91
C ARG A 75 -5.23 5.62 6.40
N ASP A 76 -5.47 5.69 5.10
CA ASP A 76 -6.39 4.81 4.39
C ASP A 76 -5.81 4.43 3.03
N ILE A 77 -6.43 3.43 2.42
CA ILE A 77 -5.98 2.77 1.22
C ILE A 77 -7.11 2.68 0.20
N GLU A 78 -6.79 2.92 -1.06
CA GLU A 78 -7.69 2.62 -2.17
C GLU A 78 -6.94 1.85 -3.25
N THR A 79 -7.62 0.92 -3.90
CA THR A 79 -7.01 0.13 -4.97
C THR A 79 -7.63 0.47 -6.32
N PHE A 80 -6.83 0.49 -7.37
CA PHE A 80 -7.30 0.69 -8.73
C PHE A 80 -6.46 -0.10 -9.73
N ARG A 81 -7.01 -0.30 -10.93
CA ARG A 81 -6.37 -1.06 -12.00
C ARG A 81 -6.17 -0.17 -13.21
N LEU A 82 -4.97 -0.22 -13.78
CA LEU A 82 -4.69 0.41 -15.07
C LEU A 82 -4.56 -0.67 -16.13
N GLU A 83 -5.28 -0.47 -17.23
CA GLU A 83 -5.28 -1.36 -18.39
C GLU A 83 -5.12 -0.54 -19.66
N ASN A 84 -4.68 -1.18 -20.75
CA ASN A 84 -4.51 -0.57 -22.06
C ASN A 84 -3.67 0.72 -22.06
N GLN A 85 -2.69 0.81 -21.15
CA GLN A 85 -1.77 1.94 -21.10
C GLN A 85 -0.78 1.89 -22.27
N PRO A 86 -0.36 3.05 -22.84
CA PRO A 86 0.60 3.11 -23.93
C PRO A 86 1.93 2.41 -23.62
N ILE A 87 2.33 2.43 -22.35
CA ILE A 87 3.48 1.69 -21.83
C ILE A 87 2.93 0.46 -21.11
N SER A 88 3.25 -0.73 -21.62
CA SER A 88 2.72 -2.00 -21.10
C SER A 88 3.01 -2.21 -19.60
N ASN A 89 4.18 -1.78 -19.13
CA ASN A 89 4.59 -1.88 -17.73
C ASN A 89 3.76 -1.02 -16.77
N CYS A 90 3.04 -0.01 -17.29
CA CYS A 90 2.11 0.80 -16.52
C CYS A 90 0.76 0.10 -16.30
N ASN A 91 0.47 -1.00 -17.00
CA ASN A 91 -0.68 -1.83 -16.66
C ASN A 91 -0.43 -2.58 -15.33
N GLY A 92 -1.49 -2.80 -14.57
CA GLY A 92 -1.41 -3.57 -13.33
C GLY A 92 -2.37 -3.09 -12.26
N PHE A 93 -2.19 -3.65 -11.07
CA PHE A 93 -2.98 -3.34 -9.89
C PHE A 93 -2.18 -2.45 -8.94
N TYR A 94 -2.79 -1.33 -8.54
CA TYR A 94 -2.15 -0.26 -7.79
C TYR A 94 -2.86 -0.02 -6.47
N VAL A 95 -2.09 0.41 -5.49
CA VAL A 95 -2.56 0.85 -4.19
C VAL A 95 -2.20 2.31 -4.00
N LEU A 96 -3.21 3.12 -3.72
CA LEU A 96 -3.11 4.48 -3.24
C LEU A 96 -3.11 4.47 -1.71
N PHE A 97 -2.08 5.05 -1.10
CA PHE A 97 -1.98 5.36 0.32
C PHE A 97 -2.13 6.86 0.54
N TYR A 98 -2.94 7.24 1.51
CA TYR A 98 -3.21 8.63 1.83
C TYR A 98 -3.64 8.77 3.29
N SER A 99 -3.66 10.00 3.82
CA SER A 99 -4.16 10.31 5.17
C SER A 99 -5.43 11.15 5.11
N PHE A 100 -6.23 11.09 6.17
CA PHE A 100 -7.37 12.00 6.40
C PHE A 100 -7.08 13.09 7.44
N ASP A 101 -5.86 13.17 7.97
CA ASP A 101 -5.48 14.11 9.03
C ASP A 101 -5.27 15.55 8.52
N LEU A 102 -6.36 16.21 8.10
CA LEU A 102 -6.36 17.61 7.66
C LEU A 102 -6.05 18.60 8.80
N GLU A 103 -6.06 18.15 10.06
CA GLU A 103 -5.63 18.97 11.20
C GLU A 103 -4.11 19.11 11.25
N SER A 104 -3.36 18.06 10.85
CA SER A 104 -1.90 18.08 10.84
C SER A 104 -1.27 18.32 9.47
N LEU A 105 -2.00 18.02 8.39
CA LEU A 105 -1.47 18.01 7.03
C LEU A 105 -2.27 18.94 6.10
N PRO A 106 -1.61 19.57 5.10
CA PRO A 106 -2.30 20.40 4.13
C PRO A 106 -3.24 19.56 3.23
N GLU A 107 -4.32 20.17 2.75
CA GLU A 107 -5.19 19.52 1.75
C GLU A 107 -4.43 19.34 0.42
N ASN A 108 -4.48 18.13 -0.13
CA ASN A 108 -3.86 17.75 -1.38
C ASN A 108 -4.92 17.45 -2.44
N ARG A 109 -4.96 18.29 -3.48
CA ARG A 109 -5.84 18.15 -4.66
C ARG A 109 -5.06 17.79 -5.93
N ASN A 110 -3.77 17.47 -5.79
CA ASN A 110 -2.84 17.24 -6.90
C ASN A 110 -2.97 15.83 -7.51
N PHE A 111 -3.87 14.99 -6.98
CA PHE A 111 -4.05 13.63 -7.49
C PHE A 111 -4.87 13.61 -8.80
N PRO A 112 -4.49 12.80 -9.80
CA PRO A 112 -5.15 12.84 -11.10
C PRO A 112 -6.62 12.40 -11.06
N LYS A 113 -7.52 13.28 -11.52
CA LYS A 113 -8.97 12.97 -11.65
C LYS A 113 -9.24 11.77 -12.55
N ALA A 114 -8.38 11.52 -13.54
CA ALA A 114 -8.54 10.46 -14.52
C ALA A 114 -8.58 9.06 -13.89
N ILE A 115 -7.98 8.86 -12.70
CA ILE A 115 -7.94 7.55 -12.04
C ILE A 115 -9.32 7.14 -11.50
N PHE A 116 -10.06 8.08 -10.90
CA PHE A 116 -11.34 7.80 -10.25
C PHE A 116 -12.54 8.49 -10.90
N GLY A 117 -12.32 9.21 -12.01
CA GLY A 117 -13.36 10.01 -12.68
C GLY A 117 -13.89 11.19 -11.86
N ARG A 118 -13.26 11.53 -10.74
CA ARG A 118 -13.68 12.61 -9.84
C ARG A 118 -12.48 13.29 -9.17
N GLU A 119 -12.71 14.50 -8.69
CA GLU A 119 -11.78 15.13 -7.75
C GLU A 119 -11.70 14.33 -6.46
N ARG A 120 -10.47 14.17 -5.98
CA ARG A 120 -10.17 13.57 -4.68
C ARG A 120 -9.28 14.55 -3.93
N ALA A 121 -9.58 14.71 -2.64
CA ALA A 121 -8.78 15.50 -1.73
C ALA A 121 -8.30 14.58 -0.61
N PHE A 122 -7.03 14.73 -0.25
CA PHE A 122 -6.38 13.97 0.81
C PHE A 122 -5.70 14.93 1.77
N ALA A 123 -5.31 14.44 2.95
CA ALA A 123 -4.42 15.17 3.83
C ALA A 123 -2.96 14.79 3.54
N GLY A 124 -2.14 15.78 3.22
CA GLY A 124 -0.72 15.63 2.92
C GLY A 124 -0.45 14.89 1.62
N ASP A 125 0.76 14.35 1.51
CA ASP A 125 1.19 13.66 0.29
C ASP A 125 0.40 12.35 0.10
N ALA A 126 0.09 12.05 -1.17
CA ALA A 126 -0.51 10.78 -1.57
C ALA A 126 0.55 9.90 -2.26
N PHE A 127 0.48 8.59 -2.04
CA PHE A 127 1.49 7.65 -2.55
C PHE A 127 0.83 6.53 -3.33
N VAL A 128 1.35 6.21 -4.49
CA VAL A 128 0.89 5.09 -5.31
C VAL A 128 2.02 4.07 -5.44
N VAL A 129 1.71 2.81 -5.13
CA VAL A 129 2.61 1.68 -5.32
C VAL A 129 1.92 0.59 -6.13
N LYS A 130 2.71 -0.19 -6.85
CA LYS A 130 2.21 -1.26 -7.71
C LYS A 130 2.35 -2.60 -6.99
N LEU A 131 1.33 -3.44 -7.08
CA LEU A 131 1.42 -4.83 -6.66
C LEU A 131 2.01 -5.66 -7.81
N LYS A 132 2.89 -6.61 -7.48
CA LYS A 132 3.43 -7.60 -8.43
C LYS A 132 2.33 -8.54 -8.96
N GLY A 133 1.24 -8.62 -8.21
CA GLY A 133 0.06 -9.42 -8.52
C GLY A 133 -1.05 -8.73 -9.28
N ASN A 134 -1.96 -9.55 -9.78
CA ASN A 134 -3.20 -9.09 -10.40
C ASN A 134 -4.36 -8.95 -9.41
N GLU A 135 -4.30 -9.63 -8.27
CA GLU A 135 -5.35 -9.65 -7.25
C GLU A 135 -4.77 -9.72 -5.83
N ILE A 136 -5.51 -9.16 -4.87
CA ILE A 136 -5.15 -9.22 -3.45
C ILE A 136 -5.15 -10.68 -2.99
N GLY A 137 -4.02 -11.14 -2.45
CA GLY A 137 -3.89 -12.44 -1.82
C GLY A 137 -3.72 -13.63 -2.78
N HIS A 138 -3.63 -13.41 -4.09
CA HIS A 138 -3.37 -14.47 -5.06
C HIS A 138 -1.86 -14.58 -5.39
N ASP A 139 -1.21 -13.44 -5.59
CA ASP A 139 0.21 -13.36 -5.94
C ASP A 139 1.00 -12.81 -4.74
N MET A 140 1.14 -13.66 -3.72
CA MET A 140 1.91 -13.33 -2.52
C MET A 140 3.42 -13.42 -2.80
N GLY A 141 4.22 -12.68 -2.02
CA GLY A 141 5.67 -12.83 -1.97
C GLY A 141 6.08 -14.18 -1.40
N ASP A 142 7.37 -14.49 -1.48
CA ASP A 142 7.94 -15.77 -1.00
C ASP A 142 7.71 -15.98 0.52
N ASP A 143 7.40 -14.91 1.25
CA ASP A 143 7.06 -14.90 2.68
C ASP A 143 5.56 -15.03 2.97
N GLY A 144 4.72 -15.13 1.94
CA GLY A 144 3.27 -15.24 2.06
C GLY A 144 2.57 -13.92 2.37
N TRP A 145 3.19 -12.79 2.04
CA TRP A 145 2.63 -11.44 2.18
C TRP A 145 2.50 -10.70 0.85
N ALA A 146 2.13 -9.42 0.84
CA ALA A 146 1.98 -8.66 -0.39
C ALA A 146 3.31 -8.53 -1.16
N ALA A 147 3.34 -9.00 -2.41
CA ALA A 147 4.47 -8.74 -3.30
C ALA A 147 4.30 -7.39 -4.00
N TRP A 148 5.24 -6.48 -3.78
CA TRP A 148 5.26 -5.15 -4.39
C TRP A 148 6.17 -5.14 -5.64
N ASP A 149 5.76 -4.37 -6.65
CA ASP A 149 6.50 -4.21 -7.92
C ASP A 149 7.24 -2.87 -7.94
N ASN A 150 8.36 -2.82 -8.66
CA ASN A 150 9.11 -1.60 -8.89
C ASN A 150 8.69 -0.99 -10.23
N PHE A 151 8.49 0.33 -10.28
CA PHE A 151 8.27 1.03 -11.56
C PHE A 151 9.44 0.91 -12.54
N TRP A 152 10.63 0.56 -12.05
CA TRP A 152 11.83 0.34 -12.84
C TRP A 152 12.26 -1.12 -12.79
N GLN A 153 11.56 -1.97 -13.53
CA GLN A 153 12.17 -3.23 -13.94
C GLN A 153 11.79 -3.41 -15.41
N TYR A 154 12.73 -3.03 -16.28
CA TYR A 154 12.99 -3.44 -17.66
C TYR A 154 13.67 -2.26 -18.35
N ASP A 155 14.96 -2.41 -18.59
CA ASP A 155 15.81 -1.48 -19.32
C ASP A 155 15.21 -1.14 -20.69
N LEU A 156 15.46 0.10 -21.13
CA LEU A 156 15.27 0.57 -22.51
C LEU A 156 16.09 -0.26 -23.50
#